data_AF-A0A8J3E273-F1
#
_entry.id   AF-A0A8J3E273-F1
#
_cell.length_a   1.000
_cell.length_b   1.000
_cell.length_c   1.000
_cell.angle_alpha   90.00
_cell.angle_beta   90.00
_cell.angle_gamma   90.00
#
_symmetry.space_group_name_H-M   'P 1'
#
loop_
_entity.id
_entity.type
_entity.pdbx_description
1 polymer ?
#
loop_
_entity_poly.entity_id
_entity_poly.type
_entity_poly.pdbx_seq_one_letter_code
_entity_poly.pdbx_strand_id
1 'polypeptide(L)'
;MSGAPELLAIEEQDAARPAIEAMLRQLPEPELHALWARTRAAAATARAADDMARVFLLVRGTKTIQRIAGERGIVIMAGRVRSPTQSVIPAKAGIQGK
;
A
#
# COMPACT_ATOMS: atom_id res chain seq x y z
N MET A 1 3.80 -2.85 -24.72
CA MET A 1 4.44 -2.78 -23.40
C MET A 1 3.55 -1.94 -22.51
N SER A 2 2.67 -2.55 -21.70
CA SER A 2 1.91 -1.82 -20.70
C SER A 2 2.55 -2.15 -19.36
N GLY A 3 3.53 -1.35 -18.96
CA GLY A 3 4.13 -1.44 -17.64
C GLY A 3 3.32 -0.56 -16.71
N ALA A 4 2.61 -1.17 -15.75
CA ALA A 4 2.05 -0.41 -14.64
C ALA A 4 3.16 0.46 -14.02
N PRO A 5 2.85 1.69 -13.56
CA PRO A 5 3.84 2.50 -12.87
C PRO A 5 4.39 1.75 -11.65
N GLU A 6 5.62 2.09 -11.25
CA GLU A 6 6.23 1.47 -10.07
C GLU A 6 5.47 1.87 -8.79
N LEU A 7 5.14 3.15 -8.67
CA LEU A 7 4.41 3.76 -7.56
C LEU A 7 3.36 4.74 -8.10
N LEU A 8 2.28 4.94 -7.34
CA LEU A 8 1.28 5.95 -7.66
C LEU A 8 1.32 7.11 -6.65
N ALA A 9 1.77 8.28 -7.10
CA ALA A 9 1.71 9.54 -6.37
C ALA A 9 0.78 10.49 -7.13
N ILE A 10 -0.17 11.12 -6.44
CA ILE A 10 -1.17 11.99 -7.05
C ILE A 10 -1.24 13.32 -6.29
N GLU A 11 -1.08 14.42 -7.02
CA GLU A 11 -1.29 15.77 -6.52
C GLU A 11 -2.79 16.11 -6.38
N GLU A 12 -3.11 17.20 -5.70
CA GLU A 12 -4.52 17.53 -5.43
C GLU A 12 -5.27 17.94 -6.69
N GLN A 13 -4.58 18.72 -7.51
CA GLN A 13 -5.03 19.22 -8.80
C GLN A 13 -4.19 18.62 -9.92
N ASP A 14 -3.97 17.31 -9.85
CA ASP A 14 -3.21 16.58 -10.85
C ASP A 14 -3.95 16.56 -12.19
N ALA A 15 -3.45 17.29 -13.18
CA ALA A 15 -4.03 17.37 -14.52
C ALA A 15 -4.02 16.01 -15.25
N ALA A 16 -3.10 15.10 -14.89
CA ALA A 16 -3.02 13.77 -15.47
C ALA A 16 -4.01 12.79 -14.80
N ARG A 17 -4.73 13.20 -13.76
CA ARG A 17 -5.64 12.34 -13.00
C ARG A 17 -6.65 11.58 -13.87
N PRO A 18 -7.32 12.18 -14.88
CA PRO A 18 -8.23 11.42 -15.74
C PRO A 18 -7.53 10.28 -16.50
N ALA A 19 -6.32 10.53 -17.00
CA ALA A 19 -5.53 9.53 -17.74
C ALA A 19 -5.03 8.41 -16.82
N ILE A 20 -4.56 8.77 -15.61
CA ILE A 20 -4.15 7.81 -14.58
C ILE A 20 -5.32 6.88 -14.23
N GLU A 21 -6.51 7.44 -13.98
CA GLU A 21 -7.67 6.64 -13.62
C GLU A 21 -8.14 5.75 -14.78
N ALA A 22 -8.06 6.22 -16.02
CA ALA A 22 -8.33 5.39 -17.20
C ALA A 22 -7.36 4.19 -17.30
N MET A 23 -6.07 4.42 -17.07
CA MET A 23 -5.06 3.34 -17.01
C MET A 23 -5.37 2.34 -15.88
N LEU A 24 -5.70 2.82 -14.67
CA LEU A 24 -6.03 1.95 -13.53
C LEU A 24 -7.27 1.06 -13.81
N ARG A 25 -8.24 1.55 -14.58
CA ARG A 25 -9.42 0.75 -14.97
C ARG A 25 -9.07 -0.39 -15.92
N GLN A 26 -8.06 -0.20 -16.76
CA GLN A 26 -7.58 -1.17 -17.74
C GLN A 26 -6.57 -2.17 -17.13
N LEU A 27 -6.01 -1.87 -15.95
CA LEU A 27 -4.93 -2.65 -15.36
C LEU A 27 -5.43 -4.03 -14.89
N PRO A 28 -4.74 -5.15 -15.18
CA PRO A 28 -5.11 -6.45 -14.65
C PRO A 28 -5.18 -6.45 -13.11
N GLU A 29 -6.08 -7.25 -12.54
CA GLU A 29 -6.26 -7.31 -11.08
C GLU A 29 -4.95 -7.60 -10.31
N PRO A 30 -4.12 -8.59 -10.71
CA PRO A 30 -2.86 -8.84 -10.01
C PRO A 30 -1.91 -7.63 -10.02
N GLU A 31 -1.88 -6.90 -11.12
CA GLU A 31 -1.08 -5.68 -11.25
C GLU A 31 -1.62 -4.53 -10.39
N LEU A 32 -2.94 -4.43 -10.25
CA LEU A 32 -3.60 -3.44 -9.40
C LEU A 32 -3.29 -3.69 -7.91
N HIS A 33 -3.31 -4.95 -7.49
CA HIS A 33 -2.87 -5.36 -6.15
C HIS A 33 -1.39 -5.05 -5.93
N ALA A 34 -0.53 -5.38 -6.90
CA ALA A 34 0.90 -5.13 -6.80
C ALA A 34 1.22 -3.62 -6.73
N LEU A 35 0.57 -2.81 -7.56
CA LEU A 35 0.72 -1.35 -7.56
C LEU A 35 0.28 -0.76 -6.21
N TRP A 36 -0.86 -1.20 -5.67
CA TRP A 36 -1.32 -0.76 -4.36
C TRP A 36 -0.31 -1.13 -3.25
N ALA A 37 0.21 -2.36 -3.25
CA ALA A 37 1.15 -2.83 -2.25
C ALA A 37 2.46 -2.03 -2.26
N ARG A 38 3.05 -1.81 -3.44
CA ARG A 38 4.27 -1.00 -3.60
C ARG A 38 4.04 0.45 -3.16
N THR A 39 2.94 1.05 -3.59
CA THR A 39 2.59 2.44 -3.23
C THR A 39 2.38 2.58 -1.72
N ARG A 40 1.71 1.61 -1.08
CA ARG A 40 1.51 1.60 0.37
C ARG A 40 2.82 1.42 1.14
N ALA A 41 3.71 0.55 0.67
CA ALA A 41 5.03 0.36 1.27
C ALA A 41 5.86 1.65 1.20
N ALA A 42 5.88 2.31 0.03
CA ALA A 42 6.55 3.61 -0.13
C ALA A 42 5.97 4.68 0.79
N ALA A 43 4.64 4.73 0.98
CA ALA A 43 4.01 5.66 1.91
C ALA A 43 4.44 5.40 3.36
N ALA A 44 4.59 4.13 3.76
CA ALA A 44 5.09 3.76 5.08
C ALA A 44 6.56 4.17 5.26
N THR A 45 7.41 3.96 4.24
CA THR A 45 8.81 4.39 4.26
C THR A 45 8.93 5.91 4.35
N ALA A 46 8.16 6.66 3.57
CA ALA A 46 8.14 8.13 3.63
C ALA A 46 7.69 8.62 5.01
N ARG A 47 6.70 7.96 5.62
CA ARG A 47 6.26 8.28 6.98
C ARG A 47 7.34 8.03 8.03
N ALA A 48 8.11 6.95 7.89
CA ALA A 48 9.23 6.65 8.78
C ALA A 48 10.38 7.67 8.65
N ALA A 49 10.50 8.31 7.49
CA ALA A 49 11.48 9.36 7.20
C ALA A 49 10.97 10.79 7.50
N ASP A 50 9.77 10.95 8.06
CA ASP A 50 9.10 12.24 8.30
C ASP A 50 8.85 13.09 7.02
N ASP A 51 8.88 12.47 5.84
CA ASP A 51 8.57 13.11 4.56
C ASP A 51 7.05 13.16 4.35
N MET A 52 6.40 14.06 5.09
CA MET A 52 4.95 14.20 5.09
C MET A 52 4.40 14.64 3.73
N ALA A 53 5.13 15.48 2.99
CA ALA A 53 4.74 15.88 1.64
C ALA A 53 4.59 14.65 0.74
N ARG A 54 5.58 13.76 0.75
CA ARG A 54 5.54 12.52 -0.03
C ARG A 54 4.47 11.56 0.46
N VAL A 55 4.24 11.47 1.78
CA VAL A 55 3.17 10.65 2.36
C VAL A 55 1.80 11.06 1.79
N PHE A 56 1.49 12.36 1.72
CA PHE A 56 0.18 12.80 1.23
C PHE A 56 -0.07 12.39 -0.23
N LEU A 57 0.94 12.54 -1.10
CA LEU A 57 0.83 12.16 -2.51
C LEU A 57 0.60 10.65 -2.68
N LEU A 58 1.36 9.83 -1.95
CA LEU A 58 1.28 8.36 -2.03
C LEU A 58 -0.02 7.83 -1.42
N VAL A 59 -0.47 8.39 -0.28
CA VAL A 59 -1.75 8.02 0.33
C VAL A 59 -2.91 8.34 -0.62
N ARG A 60 -2.90 9.51 -1.29
CA ARG A 60 -3.90 9.83 -2.30
C ARG A 60 -3.87 8.80 -3.44
N GLY A 61 -2.68 8.41 -3.90
CA GLY A 61 -2.50 7.29 -4.84
C GLY A 61 -3.16 5.98 -4.36
N THR A 62 -2.86 5.53 -3.14
CA THR A 62 -3.45 4.29 -2.60
C THR A 62 -4.98 4.33 -2.55
N LYS A 63 -5.57 5.48 -2.17
CA LYS A 63 -7.03 5.67 -2.15
C LYS A 63 -7.63 5.63 -3.55
N THR A 64 -6.96 6.23 -4.53
CA THR A 64 -7.40 6.17 -5.94
C THR A 64 -7.40 4.73 -6.44
N ILE A 65 -6.36 3.95 -6.17
CA ILE A 65 -6.30 2.54 -6.57
C ILE A 65 -7.43 1.74 -5.92
N GLN A 66 -7.66 1.90 -4.62
CA GLN A 66 -8.73 1.19 -3.91
C GLN A 66 -10.12 1.54 -4.44
N ARG A 67 -10.37 2.82 -4.74
CA ARG A 67 -11.64 3.25 -5.33
C ARG A 67 -11.86 2.61 -6.70
N ILE A 68 -10.87 2.67 -7.59
CA ILE A 68 -10.97 2.08 -8.93
C ILE A 68 -11.11 0.55 -8.86
N ALA A 69 -10.42 -0.10 -7.92
CA ALA A 69 -10.60 -1.52 -7.65
C ALA A 69 -12.05 -1.83 -7.23
N GLY A 70 -12.59 -1.05 -6.29
CA GLY A 70 -13.97 -1.20 -5.82
C GLY A 70 -15.01 -0.98 -6.93
N GLU A 71 -14.81 0.01 -7.80
CA GLU A 71 -15.63 0.23 -9.01
C GLU A 71 -15.66 -1.00 -9.93
N ARG A 72 -14.62 -1.83 -9.89
CA ARG A 72 -14.46 -3.06 -10.69
C ARG A 72 -14.85 -4.33 -9.94
N GLY A 73 -15.38 -4.22 -8.71
CA GLY A 73 -15.70 -5.38 -7.87
C GLY A 73 -14.49 -6.07 -7.24
N ILE A 74 -13.30 -5.45 -7.28
CA ILE A 74 -12.05 -5.97 -6.73
C ILE A 74 -11.86 -5.43 -5.31
N VAL A 75 -11.58 -6.31 -4.35
CA VAL A 75 -11.38 -5.93 -2.95
C VAL A 75 -9.90 -5.84 -2.61
N ILE A 76 -9.40 -4.63 -2.38
CA ILE A 76 -8.04 -4.38 -1.88
C ILE A 76 -8.11 -4.01 -0.39
N MET A 77 -7.98 -5.01 0.47
CA MET A 77 -8.00 -4.79 1.92
C MET A 77 -6.70 -4.16 2.42
N ALA A 78 -6.82 -3.07 3.17
CA ALA A 78 -5.75 -2.53 3.98
C ALA A 78 -5.55 -3.39 5.24
N GLY A 79 -5.16 -4.65 5.09
CA GLY A 79 -4.77 -5.49 6.22
C GLY A 79 -3.60 -4.85 6.98
N ARG A 80 -3.49 -5.13 8.29
CA ARG A 80 -2.22 -4.88 8.99
C ARG A 80 -1.16 -5.72 8.32
N VAL A 81 -0.09 -5.08 7.85
CA VAL A 81 1.15 -5.80 7.60
C VAL A 81 1.53 -6.41 8.95
N ARG A 82 1.46 -7.74 9.08
CA ARG A 82 2.12 -8.41 10.20
C ARG A 82 3.61 -8.15 9.99
N SER A 83 4.20 -7.31 10.84
CA SER A 83 5.65 -7.23 10.93
C SER A 83 6.18 -8.66 11.13
N PRO A 84 7.04 -9.19 10.26
CA PRO A 84 7.72 -10.43 10.60
C PRO A 84 8.62 -10.13 11.80
N THR A 85 8.57 -11.01 12.79
CA THR A 85 9.37 -10.98 14.03
C THR A 85 8.72 -10.26 15.20
N GLN A 86 7.80 -10.96 15.87
CA GLN A 86 7.86 -11.05 17.32
C GLN A 86 7.91 -12.54 17.68
N SER A 87 9.12 -13.10 17.63
CA SER A 87 9.44 -14.39 18.25
C SER A 87 10.77 -14.20 18.95
N VAL A 88 10.74 -13.99 20.27
CA VAL A 88 11.30 -14.89 21.29
C VAL A 88 11.24 -14.20 22.66
N ILE A 89 10.35 -14.66 23.53
CA ILE A 89 10.67 -14.73 24.96
C ILE A 89 10.48 -16.21 25.32
N PRO A 90 11.55 -16.96 25.64
CA PRO A 90 11.38 -18.29 26.18
C PRO A 90 10.72 -18.16 27.57
N ALA A 91 9.66 -18.92 27.78
CA ALA A 91 9.04 -19.08 29.09
C ALA A 91 10.13 -19.52 30.09
N LYS A 92 10.31 -18.75 31.17
CA LYS A 92 11.20 -19.11 32.27
C LYS A 92 10.80 -20.49 32.81
N ALA A 93 11.82 -21.34 32.93
CA ALA A 93 11.77 -22.67 33.49
C ALA A 93 11.03 -22.69 34.85
N GLY A 94 10.21 -23.71 35.03
CA GLY A 94 9.57 -24.02 36.30
C GLY A 94 10.61 -24.23 37.39
N ILE A 95 10.41 -23.55 38.52
CA ILE A 95 11.10 -23.87 39.76
C ILE A 95 10.23 -24.90 40.49
N GLN A 96 10.65 -26.17 40.45
CA GLN A 96 10.18 -27.21 41.35
C GLN A 96 10.85 -26.98 42.71
N GLY A 97 10.12 -26.40 43.66
CA GLY A 97 10.50 -26.33 45.07
C GLY A 97 9.75 -27.42 45.85
N LYS A 98 10.52 -28.19 46.62
CA LYS A 98 10.11 -29.31 47.48
C LYS A 98 9.15 -28.90 48.60
#